data_AF-A0A8T6UUL7-F1
#
_entry.id   AF-A0A8T6UUL7-F1
#
_cell.length_a   1.000
_cell.length_b   1.000
_cell.length_c   1.000
_cell.angle_alpha   90.00
_cell.angle_beta   90.00
_cell.angle_gamma   90.00
#
_symmetry.space_group_name_H-M   'P 1'
#
loop_
_entity.id
_entity.type
_entity.pdbx_description
1 polymer ?
#
loop_
_entity_poly.entity_id
_entity_poly.type
_entity_poly.pdbx_seq_one_letter_code
_entity_poly.pdbx_strand_id
1 'polypeptide(L)'
;GLQRPEGEWYVMSDVELMSHVGTHIEAPMHCLKEGKDISQIPLEQLVGEAVILDLREARSELGVSLSQVKVAAEKSGDIKEGDIVFCMMGETDFFSTQAIEWLVGKGIKLMGVDSEGVELPQT
;
A
#
# COMPACT_ATOMS: atom_id res chain seq x y z
N GLY A 1 -13.32 21.01 23.20
CA GLY A 1 -11.92 20.57 23.04
C GLY A 1 -11.40 20.07 24.38
N LEU A 2 -10.43 19.16 24.38
CA LEU A 2 -9.77 18.69 25.61
C LEU A 2 -9.26 19.88 26.43
N GLN A 3 -9.67 19.97 27.69
CA GLN A 3 -9.16 20.97 28.62
C GLN A 3 -8.16 20.30 29.57
N ARG A 4 -7.06 20.99 29.84
CA ARG A 4 -6.02 20.50 30.75
C ARG A 4 -6.47 20.70 32.20
N PRO A 5 -6.39 19.67 33.07
CA PRO A 5 -6.53 19.87 34.51
C PRO A 5 -5.49 20.87 35.01
N GLU A 6 -5.85 21.67 36.02
CA GLU A 6 -4.95 22.65 36.61
C GLU A 6 -3.77 21.95 37.30
N GLY A 7 -2.54 22.37 36.99
CA GLY A 7 -1.32 21.76 37.50
C GLY A 7 -0.76 20.59 36.66
N GLU A 8 -1.48 20.14 35.63
CA GLU A 8 -1.00 19.09 34.72
C GLU A 8 -0.51 19.67 33.38
N TRP A 9 0.73 19.32 33.01
CA TRP A 9 1.37 19.80 31.78
C TRP A 9 1.24 18.81 30.61
N TYR A 10 0.77 17.59 30.87
CA TYR A 10 0.54 16.53 29.89
C TYR A 10 -0.92 16.09 29.90
N VAL A 11 -1.39 15.56 28.76
CA VAL A 11 -2.72 14.96 28.61
C VAL A 11 -2.49 13.57 28.05
N MET A 12 -3.07 12.56 28.68
CA MET A 12 -3.06 11.18 28.15
C MET A 12 -4.45 10.80 27.67
N SER A 13 -4.49 9.89 26.70
CA SER A 13 -5.72 9.30 26.19
C SER A 13 -5.45 7.86 25.84
N ASP A 14 -6.39 6.99 26.18
CA ASP A 14 -6.39 5.61 25.71
C ASP A 14 -6.95 5.58 24.28
N VAL A 15 -6.34 4.73 23.44
CA VAL A 15 -6.75 4.54 22.05
C VAL A 15 -6.89 3.04 21.80
N GLU A 16 -8.05 2.65 21.28
CA GLU A 16 -8.35 1.30 20.83
C GLU A 16 -8.68 1.36 19.33
N LEU A 17 -8.02 0.53 18.52
CA LEU A 17 -8.22 0.48 17.07
C LEU A 17 -8.08 -0.94 16.52
N MET A 18 -8.73 -1.19 15.39
CA MET A 18 -8.49 -2.37 14.56
C MET A 18 -7.27 -2.15 13.66
N SER A 19 -6.58 -3.22 13.25
CA SER A 19 -5.35 -3.14 12.45
C SER A 19 -5.52 -2.52 11.05
N HIS A 20 -6.74 -2.52 10.49
CA HIS A 20 -7.07 -1.93 9.18
C HIS A 20 -7.87 -0.62 9.34
N VAL A 21 -7.36 0.31 10.15
CA VAL A 21 -7.98 1.64 10.34
C VAL A 21 -6.99 2.73 9.94
N GLY A 22 -7.39 3.58 9.00
CA GLY A 22 -6.57 4.67 8.48
C GLY A 22 -5.39 4.17 7.65
N THR A 23 -4.31 4.95 7.59
CA THR A 23 -3.05 4.51 6.96
C THR A 23 -2.41 3.42 7.82
N HIS A 24 -2.29 2.23 7.26
CA HIS A 24 -1.80 1.05 7.96
C HIS A 24 -0.93 0.17 7.05
N ILE A 25 -0.42 -0.92 7.61
CA ILE A 25 0.38 -1.92 6.90
C ILE A 25 -0.24 -3.29 7.11
N GLU A 26 -0.28 -4.08 6.04
CA GLU A 26 -0.74 -5.45 6.07
C GLU A 26 0.45 -6.42 6.03
N ALA A 27 0.45 -7.39 6.94
CA ALA A 27 1.44 -8.46 6.97
C ALA A 27 0.89 -9.69 6.22
N PRO A 28 1.76 -10.57 5.67
CA PRO A 28 1.31 -11.77 4.95
C PRO A 28 0.33 -12.66 5.72
N MET A 29 0.40 -12.69 7.06
CA MET A 29 -0.56 -13.41 7.91
C MET A 29 -2.03 -12.99 7.68
N HIS A 30 -2.27 -11.80 7.11
CA HIS A 30 -3.61 -11.32 6.75
C HIS A 30 -4.33 -12.26 5.78
N CYS A 31 -3.62 -12.80 4.78
CA CYS A 31 -4.20 -13.65 3.73
C CYS A 31 -3.62 -15.08 3.72
N LEU A 32 -2.44 -15.29 4.32
CA LEU A 32 -1.72 -16.56 4.28
C LEU A 32 -1.66 -17.16 5.68
N LYS A 33 -2.21 -18.38 5.82
CA LYS A 33 -2.28 -19.10 7.11
C LYS A 33 -0.93 -19.21 7.83
N GLU A 34 0.13 -19.48 7.08
CA GLU A 34 1.51 -19.59 7.58
C GLU A 34 2.35 -18.36 7.20
N GLY A 35 1.68 -17.23 6.91
CA GLY A 35 2.31 -15.96 6.58
C GLY A 35 2.97 -15.32 7.81
N LYS A 36 3.99 -14.50 7.56
CA LYS A 36 4.65 -13.71 8.61
C LYS A 36 3.69 -12.72 9.24
N ASP A 37 3.70 -12.60 10.56
CA ASP A 37 3.08 -11.47 11.26
C ASP A 37 3.96 -10.21 11.16
N ILE A 38 3.42 -9.05 11.58
CA ILE A 38 4.12 -7.76 11.47
C ILE A 38 5.44 -7.71 12.25
N SER A 39 5.56 -8.43 13.37
CA SER A 39 6.79 -8.48 14.18
C SER A 39 7.93 -9.26 13.51
N GLN A 40 7.60 -10.06 12.49
CA GLN A 40 8.55 -10.88 11.73
C GLN A 40 9.00 -10.22 10.42
N ILE A 41 8.45 -9.05 10.06
CA ILE A 41 8.86 -8.30 8.88
C ILE A 41 10.17 -7.55 9.20
N PRO A 42 11.26 -7.79 8.44
CA PRO A 42 12.51 -7.06 8.65
C PRO A 42 12.32 -5.56 8.41
N LEU A 43 12.95 -4.73 9.23
CA LEU A 43 12.83 -3.26 9.12
C LEU A 43 13.33 -2.75 7.76
N GLU A 44 14.33 -3.41 7.19
CA GLU A 44 14.90 -3.09 5.88
C GLU A 44 13.89 -3.27 4.74
N GLN A 45 12.83 -4.07 4.94
CA GLN A 45 11.73 -4.19 3.99
C GLN A 45 10.85 -2.93 3.98
N LEU A 46 10.79 -2.21 5.11
CA LEU A 46 9.93 -1.04 5.32
C LEU A 46 10.61 0.30 5.01
N VAL A 47 11.92 0.28 4.71
CA VAL A 47 12.73 1.48 4.47
C VAL A 47 13.49 1.32 3.16
N GLY A 48 13.36 2.26 2.23
CA GLY A 48 14.13 2.24 0.99
C GLY A 48 13.70 3.31 0.01
N GLU A 49 14.26 3.23 -1.20
CA GLU A 49 13.83 4.04 -2.34
C GLU A 49 12.39 3.71 -2.70
N ALA A 50 11.66 4.75 -3.11
CA ALA A 50 10.26 4.63 -3.47
C ALA A 50 10.00 5.22 -4.86
N VAL A 51 9.19 4.52 -5.65
CA VAL A 51 8.68 4.96 -6.94
C VAL A 51 7.19 5.21 -6.81
N ILE A 52 6.72 6.36 -7.30
CA ILE A 52 5.30 6.71 -7.31
C ILE A 52 4.76 6.47 -8.72
N LEU A 53 3.81 5.55 -8.86
CA LEU A 53 3.07 5.34 -10.09
C LEU A 53 1.80 6.18 -10.09
N ASP A 54 1.76 7.20 -10.94
CA ASP A 54 0.54 8.00 -11.15
C ASP A 54 -0.45 7.22 -12.03
N LEU A 55 -1.49 6.67 -11.39
CA LEU A 55 -2.52 5.84 -11.99
C LEU A 55 -3.92 6.47 -11.88
N ARG A 56 -4.02 7.77 -11.56
CA ARG A 56 -5.30 8.47 -11.40
C ARG A 56 -6.19 8.42 -12.64
N GLU A 57 -5.56 8.37 -13.82
CA GLU A 57 -6.24 8.30 -15.12
C GLU A 57 -6.33 6.86 -15.66
N ALA A 58 -5.88 5.85 -14.89
CA ALA A 58 -6.02 4.46 -15.28
C ALA A 58 -7.50 4.05 -15.19
N ARG A 59 -8.10 3.72 -16.33
CA ARG A 59 -9.49 3.26 -16.44
C ARG A 59 -9.55 1.98 -17.27
N SER A 60 -10.27 0.98 -16.77
CA SER A 60 -10.43 -0.33 -17.41
C SER A 60 -11.50 -1.13 -16.68
N GLU A 61 -12.30 -1.91 -17.42
CA GLU A 61 -13.34 -2.79 -16.83
C GLU A 61 -12.73 -3.91 -15.97
N LEU A 62 -11.46 -4.26 -16.22
CA LEU A 62 -10.73 -5.32 -15.54
C LEU A 62 -9.69 -4.78 -14.54
N GLY A 63 -9.90 -3.56 -14.04
CA GLY A 63 -8.97 -2.88 -13.14
C GLY A 63 -7.75 -2.33 -13.86
N VAL A 64 -6.83 -1.74 -13.11
CA VAL A 64 -5.59 -1.19 -13.65
C VAL A 64 -4.83 -2.29 -14.42
N SER A 65 -4.70 -2.07 -15.72
CA SER A 65 -4.11 -3.05 -16.63
C SER A 65 -2.58 -3.02 -16.59
N LEU A 66 -1.95 -4.13 -17.00
CA LEU A 66 -0.49 -4.22 -17.09
C LEU A 66 0.13 -3.11 -17.97
N SER A 67 -0.52 -2.74 -19.08
CA SER A 67 -0.01 -1.68 -19.96
C SER A 67 -0.03 -0.32 -19.27
N GLN A 68 -1.07 0.00 -18.50
CA GLN A 68 -1.16 1.23 -17.73
C GLN A 68 -0.08 1.30 -16.65
N VAL A 69 0.14 0.20 -15.91
CA VAL A 69 1.24 0.12 -14.91
C VAL A 69 2.60 0.33 -15.56
N LYS A 70 2.89 -0.31 -16.70
CA LYS A 70 4.16 -0.14 -17.41
C LYS A 70 4.40 1.30 -17.86
N VAL A 71 3.38 1.95 -18.43
CA VAL A 71 3.47 3.36 -18.85
C VAL A 71 3.71 4.27 -17.65
N ALA A 72 3.06 4.02 -16.51
CA ALA A 72 3.28 4.78 -15.28
C ALA A 72 4.70 4.57 -14.73
N ALA A 73 5.20 3.33 -14.74
CA ALA A 73 6.55 3.00 -14.31
C ALA A 73 7.61 3.71 -15.17
N GLU A 74 7.50 3.63 -16.50
CA GLU A 74 8.41 4.30 -17.44
C GLU A 74 8.46 5.82 -17.20
N LYS A 75 7.30 6.46 -17.01
CA LYS A 75 7.22 7.90 -16.70
C LYS A 75 7.88 8.27 -15.38
N SER A 76 7.99 7.32 -14.46
CA SER A 76 8.53 7.50 -13.12
C SER A 76 10.03 7.18 -13.03
N GLY A 77 10.68 6.87 -14.16
CA GLY A 77 12.09 6.47 -14.20
C GLY A 77 12.33 4.96 -14.10
N ASP A 78 11.27 4.17 -14.27
CA ASP A 78 11.18 2.71 -14.10
C ASP A 78 11.42 2.22 -12.66
N ILE A 79 10.87 1.04 -12.37
CA ILE A 79 11.00 0.35 -11.08
C ILE A 79 12.28 -0.50 -11.08
N LYS A 80 13.05 -0.40 -10.00
CA LYS A 80 14.23 -1.22 -9.72
C LYS A 80 13.92 -2.28 -8.67
N GLU A 81 14.70 -3.35 -8.69
CA GLU A 81 14.61 -4.40 -7.67
C GLU A 81 14.86 -3.82 -6.28
N GLY A 82 13.99 -4.15 -5.32
CA GLY A 82 14.04 -3.65 -3.95
C GLY A 82 13.36 -2.30 -3.72
N ASP A 83 12.79 -1.67 -4.74
CA ASP A 83 12.00 -0.46 -4.57
C ASP A 83 10.70 -0.74 -3.81
N ILE A 84 10.23 0.30 -3.10
CA ILE A 84 8.87 0.41 -2.60
C ILE A 84 8.04 1.10 -3.69
N VAL A 85 6.86 0.57 -4.01
CA VAL A 85 5.99 1.17 -5.03
C VAL A 85 4.75 1.74 -4.38
N PHE A 86 4.54 3.05 -4.54
CA PHE A 86 3.27 3.69 -4.19
C PHE A 86 2.47 3.94 -5.46
N CYS A 87 1.23 3.46 -5.49
CA CYS A 87 0.31 3.71 -6.58
C CYS A 87 -0.68 4.79 -6.17
N MET A 88 -0.69 5.90 -6.90
CA MET A 88 -1.69 6.95 -6.74
C MET A 88 -2.90 6.58 -7.61
N MET A 89 -3.96 6.13 -6.96
CA MET A 89 -5.14 5.57 -7.59
C MET A 89 -6.14 6.66 -7.97
N GLY A 90 -7.01 6.32 -8.92
CA GLY A 90 -8.12 7.16 -9.37
C GLY A 90 -9.46 6.53 -9.01
N GLU A 91 -10.40 6.57 -9.96
CA GLU A 91 -11.69 5.90 -9.82
C GLU A 91 -11.58 4.37 -9.83
N THR A 92 -10.54 3.83 -10.47
CA THR A 92 -10.26 2.39 -10.45
C THR A 92 -9.31 2.10 -9.31
N ASP A 93 -9.73 1.26 -8.37
CA ASP A 93 -9.06 0.96 -7.10
C ASP A 93 -8.54 -0.48 -6.99
N PHE A 94 -8.61 -1.26 -8.07
CA PHE A 94 -8.11 -2.63 -8.11
C PHE A 94 -7.23 -2.88 -9.35
N PHE A 95 -6.43 -3.93 -9.29
CA PHE A 95 -5.48 -4.28 -10.34
C PHE A 95 -5.86 -5.58 -11.03
N SER A 96 -5.53 -5.67 -12.32
CA SER A 96 -5.54 -6.97 -13.00
C SER A 96 -4.45 -7.89 -12.43
N THR A 97 -4.67 -9.21 -12.41
CA THR A 97 -3.69 -10.19 -11.93
C THR A 97 -2.32 -10.02 -12.61
N GLN A 98 -2.31 -9.81 -13.93
CA GLN A 98 -1.08 -9.62 -14.71
C GLN A 98 -0.29 -8.38 -14.29
N ALA A 99 -0.96 -7.31 -13.83
CA ALA A 99 -0.29 -6.12 -13.32
C ALA A 99 0.41 -6.40 -11.99
N ILE A 100 -0.25 -7.10 -11.07
CA ILE A 100 0.33 -7.51 -9.79
C ILE A 100 1.48 -8.50 -9.98
N GLU A 101 1.30 -9.52 -10.81
CA GLU A 101 2.37 -10.49 -11.12
C GLU A 101 3.61 -9.81 -11.70
N TRP A 102 3.42 -8.81 -12.56
CA TRP A 102 4.53 -8.05 -13.12
C TRP A 102 5.25 -7.19 -12.07
N LEU A 103 4.52 -6.51 -11.18
CA LEU A 103 5.10 -5.76 -10.07
C LEU A 103 5.91 -6.65 -9.14
N VAL A 104 5.36 -7.82 -8.75
CA VAL A 104 6.08 -8.83 -7.97
C VAL A 104 7.32 -9.32 -8.72
N GLY A 105 7.21 -9.57 -10.03
CA GLY A 105 8.32 -10.00 -10.88
C GLY A 105 9.42 -8.95 -11.06
N LYS A 106 9.15 -7.66 -10.81
CA LYS A 106 10.15 -6.59 -10.75
C LYS A 106 10.95 -6.60 -9.44
N GLY A 107 10.58 -7.44 -8.48
CA GLY A 107 11.27 -7.59 -7.20
C GLY A 107 10.99 -6.44 -6.24
N ILE A 108 9.80 -5.83 -6.32
CA ILE A 108 9.38 -4.82 -5.34
C ILE A 108 9.25 -5.47 -3.96
N LYS A 109 9.57 -4.71 -2.91
CA LYS A 109 9.53 -5.25 -1.54
C LYS A 109 8.29 -4.86 -0.75
N LEU A 110 7.61 -3.80 -1.19
CA LEU A 110 6.36 -3.29 -0.61
C LEU A 110 5.58 -2.53 -1.67
N MET A 111 4.26 -2.67 -1.63
CA MET A 111 3.32 -1.89 -2.42
C MET A 111 2.40 -1.10 -1.47
N GLY A 112 2.14 0.16 -1.79
CA GLY A 112 1.17 1.00 -1.09
C GLY A 112 0.19 1.64 -2.06
N VAL A 113 -1.04 1.86 -1.62
CA VAL A 113 -2.11 2.54 -2.36
C VAL A 113 -2.76 3.60 -1.49
N ASP A 114 -3.40 4.58 -2.13
CA ASP A 114 -4.26 5.58 -1.50
C ASP A 114 -5.76 5.26 -1.62
N SER A 115 -6.10 4.06 -2.12
CA SER A 115 -7.44 3.48 -2.16
C SER A 115 -7.74 2.57 -0.95
N GLU A 116 -8.97 2.06 -0.86
CA GLU A 116 -9.40 1.16 0.22
C GLU A 116 -8.70 -0.20 0.23
N GLY A 117 -8.09 -0.61 -0.90
CA GLY A 117 -7.35 -1.86 -1.02
C GLY A 117 -6.78 -2.06 -2.43
N VAL A 118 -6.23 -3.25 -2.68
CA VAL A 118 -5.69 -3.68 -3.99
C VAL A 118 -6.44 -4.87 -4.59
N GLU A 119 -7.43 -5.38 -3.87
CA GLU A 119 -8.13 -6.62 -4.20
C GLU A 119 -9.22 -6.41 -5.25
N LEU A 120 -9.57 -7.49 -5.96
CA LEU A 120 -10.72 -7.48 -6.85
C LEU A 120 -12.00 -7.24 -6.03
N PRO A 121 -12.96 -6.44 -6.55
CA PRO A 121 -14.27 -6.33 -5.94
C PRO A 121 -14.87 -7.73 -5.77
N GLN A 122 -15.41 -8.02 -4.59
CA GLN A 122 -16.12 -9.28 -4.35
C GLN A 122 -17.35 -9.32 -5.26
N THR A 123 -17.28 -10.12 -6.32
CA THR A 123 -18.40 -10.43 -7.22
C THR A 123 -19.37 -11.43 -6.61
#